data_AF-A0A238ZAU6-F1
#
_entry.id   AF-A0A238ZAU6-F1
#
_cell.length_a   1.000
_cell.length_b   1.000
_cell.length_c   1.000
_cell.angle_alpha   90.00
_cell.angle_beta   90.00
_cell.angle_gamma   90.00
#
_symmetry.space_group_name_H-M   'P 1'
#
loop_
_entity.id
_entity.type
_entity.pdbx_description
1 polymer ?
#
loop_
_entity_poly.entity_id
_entity_poly.type
_entity_poly.pdbx_seq_one_letter_code
_entity_poly.pdbx_strand_id
1 'polypeptide(L)'
;MEIRFKTFSNYLKEIFKERVFRVTVDAGFTCPNRDGTKGIQGCIYCYSGSEYNPEKRQKGIREQIEEGIERARKRYKADKFLVYFQAYTNTYAPIEKLKKIYDEIKNFPEVVGIIVGTRPDAVSYEVLKLINSYTENYLVWIEYGLESPHFKSLQWMNRGHGFSDFLNAFNLTRKFPSINICVHIILGLPVETREEMLETADILAALKIDGVKIHPLHVIKGTPLEKLYLNYPFSLMKEEEYVDLVVDFIERLHPDTVVQRITGEAPSELLIAPSWCSQNSKNRLINRIRERFIERDTYQGKNCKFC
;
A
#
# COMPACT_ATOMS: atom_id res chain seq x y z
N MET A 1 -12.68 -15.32 -16.57
CA MET A 1 -12.11 -15.73 -15.27
C MET A 1 -13.15 -15.42 -14.22
N GLU A 2 -13.46 -16.41 -13.40
CA GLU A 2 -14.35 -16.27 -12.26
C GLU A 2 -13.76 -15.29 -11.23
N ILE A 3 -14.56 -14.34 -10.74
CA ILE A 3 -14.10 -13.33 -9.79
C ILE A 3 -14.20 -13.93 -8.39
N ARG A 4 -13.06 -14.29 -7.79
CA ARG A 4 -12.99 -14.90 -6.44
C ARG A 4 -12.78 -13.89 -5.31
N PHE A 5 -12.44 -12.64 -5.62
CA PHE A 5 -12.29 -11.55 -4.66
C PHE A 5 -12.42 -10.17 -5.34
N LYS A 6 -12.73 -9.14 -4.57
CA LYS A 6 -12.99 -7.77 -5.03
C LYS A 6 -11.69 -7.04 -5.37
N THR A 7 -11.26 -7.15 -6.63
CA THR A 7 -10.05 -6.46 -7.10
C THR A 7 -10.28 -4.96 -7.25
N PHE A 8 -9.23 -4.17 -7.03
CA PHE A 8 -9.29 -2.72 -7.27
C PHE A 8 -9.57 -2.35 -8.74
N SER A 9 -9.12 -3.16 -9.70
CA SER A 9 -9.45 -2.93 -11.11
C SER A 9 -10.95 -3.05 -11.38
N ASN A 10 -11.63 -4.01 -10.74
CA ASN A 10 -13.08 -4.16 -10.89
C ASN A 10 -13.81 -3.02 -10.18
N TYR A 11 -13.42 -2.70 -8.95
CA TYR A 11 -13.95 -1.56 -8.20
C TYR A 11 -13.87 -0.24 -8.99
N LEU A 12 -12.74 0.08 -9.61
CA LEU A 12 -12.60 1.29 -10.43
C LEU A 12 -13.45 1.23 -11.70
N LYS A 13 -13.55 0.05 -12.33
CA LYS A 13 -14.38 -0.13 -13.53
C LYS A 13 -15.87 0.04 -13.21
N GLU A 14 -16.31 -0.37 -12.02
CA GLU A 14 -17.69 -0.17 -11.56
C GLU A 14 -18.04 1.31 -11.41
N ILE A 15 -17.12 2.11 -10.88
CA ILE A 15 -17.31 3.54 -10.66
C ILE A 15 -17.22 4.33 -11.96
N PHE A 16 -16.12 4.15 -12.71
CA PHE A 16 -15.78 5.04 -13.82
C PHE A 16 -16.18 4.53 -15.20
N LYS A 17 -16.64 3.27 -15.28
CA LYS A 17 -17.00 2.55 -16.52
C LYS A 17 -15.89 2.49 -17.57
N GLU A 18 -14.67 2.86 -17.19
CA GLU A 18 -13.50 2.98 -18.04
C GLU A 18 -12.26 2.45 -17.31
N ARG A 19 -11.16 2.28 -18.04
CA ARG A 19 -9.90 1.85 -17.46
C ARG A 19 -9.23 3.00 -16.74
N VAL A 20 -9.03 2.83 -15.45
CA VAL A 20 -8.33 3.80 -14.59
C VAL A 20 -6.96 3.27 -14.21
N PHE A 21 -5.92 4.10 -14.30
CA PHE A 21 -4.55 3.72 -13.94
C PHE A 21 -3.97 4.63 -12.85
N ARG A 22 -3.10 4.07 -11.99
CA ARG A 22 -2.42 4.84 -10.93
C ARG A 22 -1.13 5.47 -11.45
N VAL A 23 -0.99 6.77 -11.27
CA VAL A 23 0.24 7.52 -11.55
C VAL A 23 0.90 7.86 -10.22
N THR A 24 2.04 7.22 -9.96
CA THR A 24 2.82 7.39 -8.72
C THR A 24 3.63 8.68 -8.78
N VAL A 25 3.58 9.46 -7.70
CA VAL A 25 4.31 10.73 -7.53
C VAL A 25 5.13 10.67 -6.24
N ASP A 26 6.36 11.17 -6.31
CA ASP A 26 7.18 11.51 -5.14
C ASP A 26 7.14 13.03 -4.93
N ALA A 27 6.45 13.45 -3.88
CA ALA A 27 6.26 14.86 -3.58
C ALA A 27 7.44 15.53 -2.83
N GLY A 28 8.56 14.83 -2.69
CA GLY A 28 9.74 15.33 -1.99
C GLY A 28 9.56 15.42 -0.48
N PHE A 29 8.52 14.78 0.07
CA PHE A 29 8.35 14.68 1.52
C PHE A 29 9.34 13.71 2.13
N THR A 30 9.60 13.91 3.43
CA THR A 30 10.40 13.01 4.26
C THR A 30 9.48 12.13 5.13
N CYS A 31 10.08 11.39 6.05
CA CYS A 31 9.40 10.56 7.03
C CYS A 31 9.91 10.91 8.44
N PRO A 32 9.05 11.07 9.46
CA PRO A 32 9.47 11.39 10.83
C PRO A 32 10.39 10.32 11.44
N ASN A 33 10.35 9.09 10.93
CA ASN A 33 11.25 8.01 11.37
C ASN A 33 12.64 8.07 10.73
N ARG A 34 12.92 9.11 9.93
CA ARG A 34 14.20 9.32 9.23
C ARG A 34 14.86 10.66 9.54
N ASP A 35 14.10 11.66 9.99
CA ASP A 35 14.56 13.04 10.14
C ASP A 35 14.99 13.41 11.57
N GLY A 36 14.95 12.44 12.50
CA GLY A 36 15.26 12.65 13.92
C GLY A 36 14.04 12.84 14.83
N THR A 37 12.83 13.01 14.27
CA THR A 37 11.62 13.26 15.08
C THR A 37 11.15 12.01 15.82
N LYS A 38 11.17 10.86 15.16
CA LYS A 38 10.83 9.53 15.72
C LYS A 38 11.99 8.54 15.60
N GLY A 39 12.89 8.78 14.65
CA GLY A 39 14.04 7.93 14.37
C GLY A 39 14.92 8.55 13.29
N ILE A 40 16.09 7.96 13.07
CA ILE A 40 17.12 8.48 12.15
C ILE A 40 17.39 7.55 10.95
N GLN A 41 17.02 6.27 11.02
CA GLN A 41 17.32 5.29 9.96
C GLN A 41 16.12 4.97 9.05
N GLY A 42 14.89 5.18 9.55
CA GLY A 42 13.66 4.67 8.93
C GLY A 42 13.40 3.19 9.22
N CYS A 43 12.32 2.67 8.65
CA CYS A 43 11.99 1.25 8.76
C CYS A 43 13.06 0.40 8.06
N ILE A 44 13.42 -0.75 8.65
CA ILE A 44 14.58 -1.52 8.18
C ILE A 44 14.42 -2.06 6.76
N TYR A 45 13.19 -2.29 6.30
CA TYR A 45 12.87 -2.80 4.95
C TYR A 45 12.71 -1.69 3.90
N CYS A 46 12.62 -0.42 4.31
CA CYS A 46 12.15 0.65 3.45
C CYS A 46 13.27 1.17 2.52
N TYR A 47 13.15 0.88 1.23
CA TYR A 47 13.98 1.46 0.18
C TYR A 47 13.35 2.75 -0.34
N SER A 48 13.91 3.91 0.03
CA SER A 48 13.51 5.22 -0.49
C SER A 48 11.98 5.49 -0.51
N GLY A 49 11.26 5.07 0.53
CA GLY A 49 9.79 5.26 0.58
C GLY A 49 9.03 4.35 -0.40
N SER A 50 9.61 3.23 -0.82
CA SER A 50 9.12 2.33 -1.88
C SER A 50 9.15 2.94 -3.29
N GLU A 51 9.95 3.98 -3.50
CA GLU A 51 10.26 4.51 -4.83
C GLU A 51 11.60 3.95 -5.32
N TYR A 52 11.58 3.30 -6.48
CA TYR A 52 12.77 2.69 -7.07
C TYR A 52 13.42 3.55 -8.16
N ASN A 53 12.77 4.63 -8.60
CA ASN A 53 13.35 5.59 -9.53
C ASN A 53 13.91 6.83 -8.78
N PRO A 54 15.23 6.91 -8.53
CA PRO A 54 15.84 8.03 -7.81
C PRO A 54 15.73 9.37 -8.57
N GLU A 55 15.57 9.35 -9.89
CA GLU A 55 15.46 10.57 -10.70
C GLU A 55 14.08 11.22 -10.56
N LYS A 56 13.05 10.45 -10.17
CA LYS A 56 11.66 10.96 -10.09
C LYS A 56 11.55 12.16 -9.16
N ARG A 57 12.22 12.10 -8.00
CA ARG A 57 12.22 13.18 -6.99
C ARG A 57 12.84 14.48 -7.49
N GLN A 58 13.69 14.43 -8.52
CA GLN A 58 14.34 15.62 -9.07
C GLN A 58 13.39 16.43 -9.97
N LYS A 59 12.26 15.84 -10.35
CA LYS A 59 11.25 16.44 -11.23
C LYS A 59 10.14 17.11 -10.45
N GLY A 60 9.54 18.14 -11.05
CA GLY A 60 8.35 18.80 -10.50
C GLY A 60 7.14 17.85 -10.48
N ILE A 61 6.19 18.09 -9.56
CA ILE A 61 4.97 17.26 -9.42
C ILE A 61 4.20 17.17 -10.74
N ARG A 62 4.03 18.31 -11.40
CA ARG A 62 3.35 18.40 -12.69
C ARG A 62 3.99 17.52 -13.76
N GLU A 63 5.31 17.62 -13.91
CA GLU A 63 6.09 16.82 -14.87
C GLU A 63 5.98 15.32 -14.56
N GLN A 64 6.08 14.92 -13.28
CA GLN A 64 5.89 13.52 -12.88
C GLN A 64 4.50 12.98 -13.25
N ILE A 65 3.45 13.81 -13.11
CA ILE A 65 2.08 13.44 -13.49
C ILE A 65 1.96 13.32 -15.02
N GLU A 66 2.46 14.30 -15.77
CA GLU A 66 2.43 14.34 -17.25
C GLU A 66 3.10 13.08 -17.84
N GLU A 67 4.33 12.79 -17.45
CA GLU A 67 5.07 11.61 -17.90
C GLU A 67 4.39 10.29 -17.47
N GLY A 68 3.85 10.29 -16.25
CA GLY A 68 3.14 9.15 -15.69
C GLY A 68 1.88 8.80 -16.50
N ILE A 69 1.09 9.81 -16.86
CA ILE A 69 -0.08 9.71 -17.72
C ILE A 69 0.32 9.24 -19.11
N GLU A 70 1.31 9.86 -19.74
CA GLU A 70 1.75 9.51 -21.10
C GLU A 70 2.21 8.03 -21.18
N ARG A 71 3.04 7.61 -20.24
CA ARG A 71 3.50 6.22 -20.12
C ARG A 71 2.33 5.27 -19.92
N ALA A 72 1.36 5.63 -19.09
CA ALA A 72 0.21 4.78 -18.81
C ALA A 72 -0.75 4.68 -20.00
N ARG A 73 -0.99 5.78 -20.75
CA ARG A 73 -1.72 5.76 -22.03
C ARG A 73 -1.05 4.83 -23.03
N LYS A 74 0.26 4.99 -23.24
CA LYS A 74 1.03 4.17 -24.20
C LYS A 74 0.97 2.68 -23.87
N ARG A 75 1.26 2.32 -22.61
CA ARG A 75 1.45 0.93 -22.17
C ARG A 75 0.14 0.21 -21.81
N TYR A 76 -0.79 0.90 -21.15
CA TYR A 76 -1.98 0.28 -20.57
C TYR A 76 -3.29 0.72 -21.22
N LYS A 77 -3.27 1.66 -22.17
CA LYS A 77 -4.49 2.16 -22.84
C LYS A 77 -5.55 2.60 -21.83
N ALA A 78 -5.12 3.39 -20.84
CA ALA A 78 -5.99 3.99 -19.84
C ALA A 78 -6.19 5.47 -20.17
N ASP A 79 -7.40 5.98 -19.98
CA ASP A 79 -7.76 7.37 -20.27
C ASP A 79 -8.09 8.19 -19.01
N LYS A 80 -8.25 7.51 -17.87
CA LYS A 80 -8.50 8.11 -16.55
C LYS A 80 -7.40 7.69 -15.57
N PHE A 81 -7.08 8.59 -14.64
CA PHE A 81 -5.95 8.40 -13.73
C PHE A 81 -6.27 8.71 -12.27
N LEU A 82 -5.62 7.96 -11.37
CA LEU A 82 -5.52 8.31 -9.97
C LEU A 82 -4.09 8.80 -9.72
N VAL A 83 -3.92 10.01 -9.18
CA VAL A 83 -2.61 10.49 -8.74
C VAL A 83 -2.32 9.93 -7.36
N TYR A 84 -1.23 9.18 -7.24
CA TYR A 84 -0.84 8.49 -6.01
C TYR A 84 0.44 9.08 -5.45
N PHE A 85 0.29 9.88 -4.39
CA PHE A 85 1.38 10.35 -3.56
C PHE A 85 1.88 9.19 -2.70
N GLN A 86 2.93 8.52 -3.18
CA GLN A 86 3.35 7.22 -2.67
C GLN A 86 4.52 7.32 -1.69
N ALA A 87 5.56 8.06 -2.06
CA ALA A 87 6.84 7.99 -1.36
C ALA A 87 6.75 8.62 0.04
N TYR A 88 7.28 7.93 1.04
CA TYR A 88 7.41 8.42 2.43
C TYR A 88 6.08 8.78 3.11
N THR A 89 5.98 9.97 3.71
CA THR A 89 4.85 10.37 4.57
C THR A 89 4.20 11.62 3.98
N ASN A 90 3.23 11.43 3.08
CA ASN A 90 2.71 12.51 2.24
C ASN A 90 1.79 13.49 2.96
N THR A 91 1.61 13.36 4.28
CA THR A 91 0.91 14.32 5.14
C THR A 91 1.86 15.05 6.10
N TYR A 92 3.16 14.79 6.01
CA TYR A 92 4.15 15.34 6.93
C TYR A 92 4.75 16.65 6.41
N ALA A 93 3.91 17.70 6.38
CA ALA A 93 4.26 19.07 6.06
C ALA A 93 3.16 20.05 6.54
N PRO A 94 3.43 21.37 6.59
CA PRO A 94 2.40 22.38 6.83
C PRO A 94 1.25 22.29 5.82
N ILE A 95 0.03 22.58 6.27
CA ILE A 95 -1.23 22.42 5.50
C ILE A 95 -1.17 23.16 4.17
N GLU A 96 -0.61 24.37 4.14
CA GLU A 96 -0.51 25.21 2.95
C GLU A 96 0.39 24.56 1.90
N LYS A 97 1.47 23.91 2.33
CA LYS A 97 2.37 23.17 1.46
C LYS A 97 1.70 21.90 0.92
N LEU A 98 1.00 21.16 1.78
CA LEU A 98 0.22 19.97 1.36
C LEU A 98 -0.82 20.36 0.31
N LYS A 99 -1.61 21.40 0.59
CA LYS A 99 -2.64 21.90 -0.31
C LYS A 99 -2.07 22.31 -1.66
N LYS A 100 -0.97 23.09 -1.67
CA LYS A 100 -0.32 23.52 -2.91
C LYS A 100 0.10 22.32 -3.78
N ILE A 101 0.68 21.28 -3.16
CA ILE A 101 1.11 20.07 -3.85
C ILE A 101 -0.07 19.24 -4.35
N TYR A 102 -1.10 19.04 -3.53
CA TYR A 102 -2.29 18.27 -3.91
C TYR A 102 -3.11 18.98 -4.99
N ASP A 103 -3.16 20.31 -4.98
CA ASP A 103 -3.87 21.10 -5.99
C ASP A 103 -3.30 20.93 -7.40
N GLU A 104 -2.06 20.45 -7.55
CA GLU A 104 -1.47 20.15 -8.88
C GLU A 104 -2.33 19.17 -9.69
N ILE A 105 -3.07 18.26 -9.03
CA ILE A 105 -3.96 17.31 -9.73
C ILE A 105 -5.09 18.01 -10.50
N LYS A 106 -5.47 19.23 -10.10
CA LYS A 106 -6.55 20.00 -10.72
C LYS A 106 -6.20 20.49 -12.11
N ASN A 107 -4.92 20.51 -12.45
CA ASN A 107 -4.42 20.87 -13.78
C ASN A 107 -4.64 19.77 -14.82
N PHE A 108 -5.19 18.61 -14.43
CA PHE A 108 -5.31 17.41 -15.26
C PHE A 108 -6.77 16.92 -15.32
N PRO A 109 -7.53 17.28 -16.37
CA PRO A 109 -8.92 16.85 -16.54
C PRO A 109 -9.13 15.33 -16.55
N GLU A 110 -8.13 14.54 -16.95
CA GLU A 110 -8.16 13.08 -16.94
C GLU A 110 -7.93 12.45 -15.55
N VAL A 111 -7.55 13.25 -14.55
CA VAL A 111 -7.37 12.75 -13.19
C VAL A 111 -8.73 12.72 -12.49
N VAL A 112 -9.12 11.52 -12.05
CA VAL A 112 -10.43 11.23 -11.44
C VAL A 112 -10.33 10.87 -9.96
N GLY A 113 -9.11 10.86 -9.41
CA GLY A 113 -8.92 10.56 -8.00
C GLY A 113 -7.51 10.82 -7.49
N ILE A 114 -7.41 10.85 -6.16
CA ILE A 114 -6.18 11.09 -5.41
C ILE A 114 -6.02 9.99 -4.38
N ILE A 115 -4.79 9.51 -4.25
CA ILE A 115 -4.37 8.56 -3.23
C ILE A 115 -3.23 9.19 -2.43
N VAL A 116 -3.41 9.31 -1.11
CA VAL A 116 -2.41 9.89 -0.21
C VAL A 116 -1.84 8.77 0.69
N GLY A 117 -0.64 8.31 0.37
CA GLY A 117 0.09 7.34 1.19
C GLY A 117 0.77 8.02 2.39
N THR A 118 0.46 7.57 3.60
CA THR A 118 1.02 8.15 4.81
C THR A 118 1.20 7.16 5.97
N ARG A 119 1.83 7.65 7.03
CA ARG A 119 1.91 6.96 8.30
C ARG A 119 0.70 7.31 9.17
N PRO A 120 0.22 6.37 10.00
CA PRO A 120 -0.91 6.68 10.87
C PRO A 120 -0.62 7.76 11.92
N ASP A 121 0.62 7.85 12.41
CA ASP A 121 1.06 8.86 13.40
C ASP A 121 1.33 10.26 12.80
N ALA A 122 1.10 10.46 11.50
CA ALA A 122 1.38 11.71 10.80
C ALA A 122 0.12 12.37 10.22
N VAL A 123 -1.05 12.07 10.78
CA VAL A 123 -2.33 12.62 10.33
C VAL A 123 -3.02 13.39 11.45
N SER A 124 -3.54 14.58 11.12
CA SER A 124 -4.32 15.42 12.03
C SER A 124 -5.71 15.69 11.45
N TYR A 125 -6.59 16.26 12.28
CA TYR A 125 -7.93 16.63 11.83
C TYR A 125 -7.90 17.63 10.66
N GLU A 126 -7.02 18.63 10.72
CA GLU A 126 -6.88 19.64 9.65
C GLU A 126 -6.33 19.04 8.35
N VAL A 127 -5.40 18.09 8.44
CA VAL A 127 -4.91 17.33 7.27
C VAL A 127 -6.08 16.55 6.64
N LEU A 128 -6.87 15.86 7.44
CA LEU A 128 -8.02 15.08 6.93
C LEU A 128 -9.11 15.98 6.37
N LYS A 129 -9.35 17.14 6.97
CA LYS A 129 -10.27 18.15 6.45
C LYS A 129 -9.80 18.67 5.08
N LEU A 130 -8.50 18.90 4.90
CA LEU A 130 -7.91 19.23 3.61
C LEU A 130 -8.13 18.09 2.60
N ILE A 131 -7.79 16.84 2.95
CA ILE A 131 -7.98 15.68 2.07
C ILE A 131 -9.47 15.49 1.71
N ASN A 132 -10.37 15.68 2.67
CA ASN A 132 -11.81 15.60 2.47
C ASN A 132 -12.32 16.62 1.45
N SER A 133 -11.70 17.81 1.35
CA SER A 133 -12.11 18.84 0.38
C SER A 133 -11.97 18.40 -1.09
N TYR A 134 -11.21 17.33 -1.37
CA TYR A 134 -11.11 16.76 -2.72
C TYR A 134 -12.24 15.78 -3.03
N THR A 135 -12.96 15.27 -2.03
CA THR A 135 -13.99 14.22 -2.21
C THR A 135 -15.19 14.65 -3.05
N GLU A 136 -15.42 15.97 -3.18
CA GLU A 136 -16.50 16.50 -4.03
C GLU A 136 -16.30 16.18 -5.52
N ASN A 137 -15.04 16.14 -5.98
CA ASN A 137 -14.71 16.02 -7.41
C ASN A 137 -13.85 14.80 -7.73
N TYR A 138 -13.29 14.13 -6.72
CA TYR A 138 -12.29 13.08 -6.88
C TYR A 138 -12.64 11.87 -6.02
N LEU A 139 -12.34 10.67 -6.53
CA LEU A 139 -12.25 9.49 -5.68
C LEU A 139 -11.03 9.63 -4.77
N VAL A 140 -11.24 9.71 -3.46
CA VAL A 140 -10.17 9.92 -2.48
C VAL A 140 -9.88 8.63 -1.71
N TRP A 141 -8.61 8.27 -1.65
CA TRP A 141 -8.08 7.24 -0.76
C TRP A 141 -6.98 7.82 0.12
N ILE A 142 -7.04 7.53 1.42
CA ILE A 142 -5.87 7.61 2.29
C ILE A 142 -5.32 6.20 2.49
N GLU A 143 -4.01 6.04 2.39
CA GLU A 143 -3.37 4.75 2.60
C GLU A 143 -2.47 4.80 3.84
N TYR A 144 -2.77 3.96 4.81
CA TYR A 144 -1.99 3.85 6.03
C TYR A 144 -1.02 2.67 5.96
N GLY A 145 0.26 2.95 6.11
CA GLY A 145 1.30 1.93 6.30
C GLY A 145 1.21 1.33 7.70
N LEU A 146 0.29 0.40 7.95
CA LEU A 146 0.22 -0.34 9.21
C LEU A 146 1.33 -1.39 9.29
N GLU A 147 1.52 -2.13 8.19
CA GLU A 147 2.45 -3.26 8.01
C GLU A 147 2.11 -4.48 8.85
N SER A 148 1.88 -4.29 10.15
CA SER A 148 1.40 -5.29 11.10
C SER A 148 0.73 -4.61 12.30
N PRO A 149 -0.33 -5.18 12.90
CA PRO A 149 -0.87 -4.71 14.17
C PRO A 149 -0.04 -5.17 15.38
N HIS A 150 0.90 -6.10 15.19
CA HIS A 150 1.63 -6.74 16.28
C HIS A 150 2.82 -5.91 16.75
N PHE A 151 2.87 -5.61 18.05
CA PHE A 151 3.92 -4.76 18.63
C PHE A 151 5.33 -5.28 18.36
N LYS A 152 5.57 -6.59 18.52
CA LYS A 152 6.88 -7.22 18.25
C LYS A 152 7.34 -7.01 16.82
N SER A 153 6.41 -7.03 15.87
CA SER A 153 6.67 -6.87 14.43
C SER A 153 6.99 -5.42 14.09
N LEU A 154 6.21 -4.49 14.65
CA LEU A 154 6.45 -3.05 14.52
C LEU A 154 7.80 -2.63 15.11
N GLN A 155 8.19 -3.22 16.25
CA GLN A 155 9.52 -3.02 16.84
C GLN A 155 10.61 -3.62 15.96
N TRP A 156 10.46 -4.88 15.53
CA TRP A 156 11.44 -5.54 14.67
C TRP A 156 11.68 -4.75 13.38
N MET A 157 10.63 -4.21 12.76
CA MET A 157 10.72 -3.40 11.55
C MET A 157 11.31 -1.99 11.77
N ASN A 158 11.55 -1.57 13.02
CA ASN A 158 11.83 -0.19 13.38
C ASN A 158 10.76 0.78 12.80
N ARG A 159 9.47 0.47 12.95
CA ARG A 159 8.39 1.20 12.27
C ARG A 159 8.23 2.63 12.78
N GLY A 160 8.43 2.84 14.09
CA GLY A 160 8.36 4.14 14.76
C GLY A 160 6.93 4.64 15.05
N HIS A 161 5.92 3.79 14.97
CA HIS A 161 4.55 4.00 15.48
C HIS A 161 3.92 2.66 15.87
N GLY A 162 2.84 2.68 16.66
CA GLY A 162 2.11 1.51 17.13
C GLY A 162 0.79 1.26 16.40
N PHE A 163 0.10 0.18 16.80
CA PHE A 163 -1.27 -0.11 16.37
C PHE A 163 -2.28 0.89 16.96
N SER A 164 -2.03 1.43 18.15
CA SER A 164 -2.84 2.51 18.74
C SER A 164 -2.85 3.78 17.89
N ASP A 165 -1.70 4.17 17.33
CA ASP A 165 -1.62 5.30 16.38
C ASP A 165 -2.47 5.04 15.13
N PHE A 166 -2.48 3.79 14.65
CA PHE A 166 -3.35 3.37 13.55
C PHE A 166 -4.84 3.46 13.90
N LEU A 167 -5.26 2.94 15.05
CA LEU A 167 -6.67 3.04 15.47
C LEU A 167 -7.11 4.50 15.64
N ASN A 168 -6.24 5.37 16.18
CA ASN A 168 -6.52 6.79 16.28
C ASN A 168 -6.70 7.44 14.90
N ALA A 169 -5.79 7.18 13.97
CA ALA A 169 -5.87 7.68 12.60
C ALA A 169 -7.10 7.17 11.85
N PHE A 170 -7.42 5.88 12.01
CA PHE A 170 -8.61 5.25 11.46
C PHE A 170 -9.88 5.93 11.97
N ASN A 171 -10.04 6.02 13.31
CA ASN A 171 -11.22 6.63 13.93
C ASN A 171 -11.36 8.11 13.56
N LEU A 172 -10.25 8.84 13.44
CA LEU A 172 -10.27 10.23 13.02
C LEU A 172 -10.70 10.37 11.57
N THR A 173 -10.19 9.54 10.67
CA THR A 173 -10.58 9.53 9.25
C THR A 173 -12.03 9.12 9.05
N ARG A 174 -12.56 8.21 9.88
CA ARG A 174 -13.98 7.80 9.80
C ARG A 174 -14.97 8.91 10.13
N LYS A 175 -14.52 10.05 10.67
CA LYS A 175 -15.34 11.28 10.75
C LYS A 175 -15.62 11.91 9.37
N PHE A 176 -14.91 11.48 8.33
CA PHE A 176 -15.01 11.93 6.95
C PHE A 176 -15.38 10.73 6.05
N PRO A 177 -16.67 10.35 5.97
CA PRO A 177 -17.10 9.09 5.35
C PRO A 177 -16.79 8.98 3.85
N SER A 178 -16.55 10.10 3.16
CA SER A 178 -16.19 10.14 1.75
C SER A 178 -14.71 9.81 1.47
N ILE A 179 -13.88 9.68 2.52
CA ILE A 179 -12.49 9.25 2.40
C ILE A 179 -12.43 7.73 2.54
N ASN A 180 -11.99 7.04 1.50
CA ASN A 180 -11.72 5.60 1.58
C ASN A 180 -10.39 5.34 2.29
N ILE A 181 -10.34 4.33 3.15
CA ILE A 181 -9.16 3.91 3.89
C ILE A 181 -8.60 2.62 3.30
N CYS A 182 -7.36 2.69 2.80
CA CYS A 182 -6.60 1.51 2.43
C CYS A 182 -5.51 1.22 3.48
N VAL A 183 -5.35 -0.04 3.88
CA VAL A 183 -4.29 -0.45 4.81
C VAL A 183 -3.21 -1.23 4.05
N HIS A 184 -1.93 -0.88 4.23
CA HIS A 184 -0.82 -1.71 3.77
C HIS A 184 -0.41 -2.66 4.88
N ILE A 185 -0.19 -3.92 4.50
CA ILE A 185 0.33 -4.97 5.37
C ILE A 185 1.48 -5.73 4.69
N ILE A 186 2.39 -6.25 5.52
CA ILE A 186 3.50 -7.11 5.09
C ILE A 186 3.29 -8.49 5.68
N LEU A 187 3.30 -9.51 4.83
CA LEU A 187 3.25 -10.92 5.23
C LEU A 187 4.63 -11.56 5.08
N GLY A 188 4.90 -12.56 5.91
CA GLY A 188 6.17 -13.28 5.95
C GLY A 188 7.24 -12.62 6.81
N LEU A 189 6.82 -11.83 7.81
CA LEU A 189 7.74 -11.31 8.83
C LEU A 189 8.29 -12.48 9.66
N PRO A 190 9.61 -12.58 9.88
CA PRO A 190 10.21 -13.73 10.59
C PRO A 190 9.83 -13.79 12.07
N VAL A 191 9.24 -12.72 12.61
CA VAL A 191 8.76 -12.63 13.99
C VAL A 191 7.27 -12.90 14.13
N GLU A 192 6.56 -13.23 13.04
CA GLU A 192 5.14 -13.57 13.05
C GLU A 192 4.89 -15.02 12.67
N THR A 193 3.97 -15.63 13.41
CA THR A 193 3.37 -16.92 13.06
C THR A 193 2.32 -16.76 11.96
N ARG A 194 1.94 -17.88 11.34
CA ARG A 194 0.81 -17.91 10.40
C ARG A 194 -0.47 -17.40 11.06
N GLU A 195 -0.75 -17.79 12.30
CA GLU A 195 -1.96 -17.36 13.00
C GLU A 195 -1.98 -15.85 13.23
N GLU A 196 -0.86 -15.24 13.63
CA GLU A 196 -0.76 -13.78 13.82
C GLU A 196 -0.96 -13.00 12.51
N MET A 197 -0.42 -13.51 11.41
CA MET A 197 -0.64 -12.92 10.08
C MET A 197 -2.12 -13.00 9.67
N LEU A 198 -2.83 -14.06 10.05
CA LEU A 198 -4.25 -14.19 9.75
C LEU A 198 -5.15 -13.46 10.76
N GLU A 199 -4.70 -13.28 12.00
CA GLU A 199 -5.34 -12.38 12.98
C GLU A 199 -5.34 -10.95 12.45
N THR A 200 -4.30 -10.55 11.71
CA THR A 200 -4.29 -9.26 11.01
C THR A 200 -5.47 -9.14 10.04
N ALA A 201 -5.80 -10.19 9.27
CA ALA A 201 -6.99 -10.18 8.39
C ALA A 201 -8.29 -10.05 9.19
N ASP A 202 -8.40 -10.77 10.31
CA ASP A 202 -9.55 -10.73 11.22
C ASP A 202 -9.74 -9.31 11.80
N ILE A 203 -8.67 -8.64 12.21
CA ILE A 203 -8.69 -7.24 12.69
C ILE A 203 -9.17 -6.29 11.58
N LEU A 204 -8.64 -6.45 10.36
CA LEU A 204 -9.03 -5.62 9.22
C LEU A 204 -10.50 -5.83 8.84
N ALA A 205 -11.01 -7.06 8.93
CA ALA A 205 -12.42 -7.36 8.72
C ALA A 205 -13.31 -6.73 9.81
N ALA A 206 -12.93 -6.83 11.08
CA ALA A 206 -13.65 -6.21 12.19
C ALA A 206 -13.74 -4.68 12.07
N LEU A 207 -12.68 -4.04 11.59
CA LEU A 207 -12.64 -2.60 11.32
C LEU A 207 -13.39 -2.20 10.04
N LYS A 208 -13.83 -3.17 9.21
CA LYS A 208 -14.46 -2.94 7.90
C LYS A 208 -13.67 -1.92 7.06
N ILE A 209 -12.39 -2.18 6.88
CA ILE A 209 -11.53 -1.34 6.03
C ILE A 209 -12.01 -1.36 4.56
N ASP A 210 -11.90 -0.22 3.89
CA ASP A 210 -12.39 -0.08 2.51
C ASP A 210 -11.46 -0.80 1.53
N GLY A 211 -10.17 -0.88 1.83
CA GLY A 211 -9.22 -1.62 1.00
C GLY A 211 -7.94 -2.06 1.70
N VAL A 212 -7.26 -3.03 1.09
CA VAL A 212 -6.00 -3.58 1.60
C VAL A 212 -4.96 -3.74 0.49
N LYS A 213 -3.69 -3.54 0.83
CA LYS A 213 -2.53 -3.87 0.01
C LYS A 213 -1.63 -4.84 0.75
N ILE A 214 -1.49 -6.03 0.19
CA ILE A 214 -0.68 -7.11 0.73
C ILE A 214 0.66 -7.14 -0.01
N HIS A 215 1.76 -7.06 0.76
CA HIS A 215 3.12 -7.24 0.26
C HIS A 215 3.77 -8.43 0.97
N PRO A 216 4.57 -9.25 0.28
CA PRO A 216 5.50 -10.16 0.93
C PRO A 216 6.68 -9.37 1.50
N LEU A 217 7.26 -9.84 2.60
CA LEU A 217 8.57 -9.37 3.02
C LEU A 217 9.60 -9.74 1.93
N HIS A 218 10.32 -8.73 1.45
CA HIS A 218 11.52 -8.93 0.64
C HIS A 218 12.68 -8.08 1.17
N VAL A 219 13.89 -8.56 0.93
CA VAL A 219 15.14 -7.93 1.30
C VAL A 219 15.67 -7.19 0.09
N ILE A 220 15.86 -5.88 0.24
CA ILE A 220 16.30 -4.98 -0.84
C ILE A 220 17.72 -4.50 -0.52
N LYS A 221 18.57 -4.46 -1.54
CA LYS A 221 19.93 -3.93 -1.48
C LYS A 221 19.94 -2.49 -0.96
N GLY A 222 20.90 -2.18 -0.10
CA GLY A 222 21.09 -0.87 0.52
C GLY A 222 20.17 -0.57 1.70
N THR A 223 19.37 -1.54 2.16
CA THR A 223 18.49 -1.37 3.32
C THR A 223 19.13 -1.89 4.61
N PRO A 224 18.74 -1.39 5.80
CA PRO A 224 19.16 -2.02 7.07
C PRO A 224 18.80 -3.52 7.15
N LEU A 225 17.68 -3.93 6.53
CA LEU A 225 17.26 -5.32 6.46
C LEU A 225 18.24 -6.19 5.66
N GLU A 226 18.86 -5.68 4.60
CA GLU A 226 19.94 -6.41 3.89
C GLU A 226 21.08 -6.73 4.86
N LYS A 227 21.56 -5.72 5.62
CA LYS A 227 22.66 -5.92 6.57
C LYS A 227 22.27 -6.94 7.66
N LEU A 228 21.04 -6.83 8.17
CA LEU A 228 20.52 -7.78 9.16
C LEU A 228 20.49 -9.21 8.59
N TYR A 229 19.95 -9.38 7.38
CA TYR A 229 19.81 -10.68 6.73
C TYR A 229 21.16 -11.32 6.36
N LEU A 230 22.14 -10.52 5.92
CA LEU A 230 23.47 -11.03 5.57
C LEU A 230 24.29 -11.43 6.82
N ASN A 231 24.14 -10.70 7.92
CA ASN A 231 24.87 -11.00 9.17
C ASN A 231 24.20 -12.11 9.99
N TYR A 232 22.87 -12.15 9.98
CA TYR A 232 22.06 -13.11 10.73
C TYR A 232 20.94 -13.66 9.83
N PRO A 233 21.27 -14.59 8.93
CA PRO A 233 20.28 -15.16 8.00
C PRO A 233 19.10 -15.76 8.74
N PHE A 234 17.90 -15.38 8.34
CA PHE A 234 16.64 -15.95 8.81
C PHE A 234 15.86 -16.51 7.62
N SER A 235 14.95 -17.45 7.89
CA SER A 235 14.15 -18.05 6.82
C SER A 235 13.12 -17.05 6.30
N LEU A 236 13.17 -16.80 4.99
CA LEU A 236 12.11 -16.07 4.28
C LEU A 236 11.06 -17.08 3.77
N MET A 237 9.82 -16.61 3.68
CA MET A 237 8.69 -17.43 3.25
C MET A 237 8.91 -17.98 1.83
N LYS A 238 8.55 -19.25 1.61
CA LYS A 238 8.56 -19.84 0.28
C LYS A 238 7.38 -19.35 -0.54
N GLU A 239 7.50 -19.41 -1.87
CA GLU A 239 6.44 -18.93 -2.77
C GLU A 239 5.11 -19.68 -2.57
N GLU A 240 5.12 -21.01 -2.45
CA GLU A 240 3.90 -21.80 -2.18
C GLU A 240 3.25 -21.41 -0.84
N GLU A 241 4.06 -21.24 0.21
CA GLU A 241 3.58 -20.85 1.54
C GLU A 241 2.93 -19.47 1.50
N TYR A 242 3.50 -18.53 0.73
CA TYR A 242 2.93 -17.20 0.52
C TYR A 242 1.63 -17.25 -0.28
N VAL A 243 1.57 -18.04 -1.35
CA VAL A 243 0.35 -18.24 -2.15
C VAL A 243 -0.79 -18.74 -1.25
N ASP A 244 -0.52 -19.76 -0.43
CA ASP A 244 -1.51 -20.30 0.51
C ASP A 244 -1.90 -19.29 1.58
N LEU A 245 -0.95 -18.51 2.10
CA LEU A 245 -1.22 -17.51 3.13
C LEU A 245 -2.09 -16.37 2.59
N VAL A 246 -1.83 -15.88 1.37
CA VAL A 246 -2.61 -14.79 0.78
C VAL A 246 -4.06 -15.22 0.52
N VAL A 247 -4.28 -16.47 0.08
CA VAL A 247 -5.64 -17.01 -0.09
C VAL A 247 -6.35 -17.04 1.26
N ASP A 248 -5.77 -17.66 2.29
CA ASP A 248 -6.34 -17.72 3.64
C ASP A 248 -6.60 -16.33 4.24
N PHE A 249 -5.70 -15.37 3.98
CA PHE A 249 -5.85 -13.99 4.43
C PHE A 249 -7.08 -13.34 3.81
N ILE A 250 -7.25 -13.47 2.49
CA ILE A 250 -8.37 -12.88 1.75
C ILE A 250 -9.70 -13.56 2.09
N GLU A 251 -9.70 -14.87 2.38
CA GLU A 251 -10.90 -15.58 2.86
C GLU A 251 -11.45 -14.98 4.16
N ARG A 252 -10.60 -14.37 4.99
CA ARG A 252 -10.97 -13.76 6.28
C ARG A 252 -11.33 -12.28 6.20
N LEU A 253 -11.01 -11.61 5.10
CA LEU A 253 -11.41 -10.22 4.88
C LEU A 253 -12.93 -10.09 4.70
N HIS A 254 -13.46 -8.92 5.07
CA HIS A 254 -14.86 -8.59 4.79
C HIS A 254 -15.11 -8.57 3.25
N PRO A 255 -16.24 -9.11 2.73
CA PRO A 255 -16.56 -9.16 1.29
C PRO A 255 -16.50 -7.80 0.59
N ASP A 256 -16.81 -6.73 1.30
CA ASP A 256 -16.78 -5.37 0.75
C ASP A 256 -15.38 -4.76 0.61
N THR A 257 -14.38 -5.29 1.33
CA THR A 257 -13.01 -4.78 1.32
C THR A 257 -12.40 -4.94 -0.07
N VAL A 258 -11.87 -3.86 -0.64
CA VAL A 258 -11.23 -3.87 -1.95
C VAL A 258 -9.77 -4.30 -1.83
N VAL A 259 -9.43 -5.43 -2.44
CA VAL A 259 -8.04 -5.91 -2.50
C VAL A 259 -7.30 -5.16 -3.61
N GLN A 260 -6.50 -4.17 -3.21
CA GLN A 260 -5.76 -3.32 -4.13
C GLN A 260 -4.43 -3.90 -4.60
N ARG A 261 -3.89 -4.85 -3.83
CA ARG A 261 -2.65 -5.56 -4.15
C ARG A 261 -2.57 -6.86 -3.36
N ILE A 262 -2.07 -7.91 -4.01
CA ILE A 262 -1.87 -9.26 -3.42
C ILE A 262 -0.40 -9.71 -3.42
N THR A 263 0.50 -8.88 -3.95
CA THR A 263 1.94 -9.11 -3.91
C THR A 263 2.70 -7.82 -4.18
N GLY A 264 3.88 -7.67 -3.61
CA GLY A 264 4.87 -6.64 -3.91
C GLY A 264 5.95 -7.16 -4.85
N GLU A 265 6.71 -6.25 -5.46
CA GLU A 265 7.87 -6.60 -6.26
C GLU A 265 8.98 -5.56 -6.09
N ALA A 266 10.21 -5.98 -6.37
CA ALA A 266 11.37 -5.10 -6.49
C ALA A 266 12.10 -5.34 -7.82
N PRO A 267 12.85 -4.34 -8.33
CA PRO A 267 13.75 -4.54 -9.46
C PRO A 267 14.75 -5.66 -9.17
N SER A 268 15.02 -6.51 -10.17
CA SER A 268 15.83 -7.72 -9.99
C SER A 268 17.25 -7.40 -9.52
N GLU A 269 17.80 -6.27 -9.93
CA GLU A 269 19.12 -5.76 -9.58
C GLU A 269 19.21 -5.22 -8.15
N LEU A 270 18.07 -4.90 -7.53
CA LEU A 270 17.99 -4.44 -6.14
C LEU A 270 17.51 -5.55 -5.19
N LEU A 271 16.87 -6.60 -5.69
CA LEU A 271 16.32 -7.67 -4.87
C LEU A 271 17.42 -8.64 -4.40
N ILE A 272 17.54 -8.81 -3.08
CA ILE A 272 18.43 -9.81 -2.47
C ILE A 272 17.69 -11.14 -2.29
N ALA A 273 16.50 -11.11 -1.69
CA ALA A 273 15.68 -12.30 -1.46
C ALA A 273 14.23 -11.93 -1.08
N PRO A 274 13.25 -12.84 -1.19
CA PRO A 274 13.34 -14.08 -1.96
C PRO A 274 13.21 -13.78 -3.46
N SER A 275 13.83 -14.61 -4.32
CA SER A 275 13.90 -14.36 -5.78
C SER A 275 12.53 -14.28 -6.47
N TRP A 276 11.51 -14.92 -5.91
CA TRP A 276 10.14 -14.87 -6.42
C TRP A 276 9.46 -13.50 -6.25
N CYS A 277 10.03 -12.59 -5.46
CA CYS A 277 9.59 -11.19 -5.33
C CYS A 277 10.14 -10.27 -6.44
N SER A 278 10.82 -10.80 -7.45
CA SER A 278 11.28 -10.01 -8.59
C SER A 278 10.09 -9.49 -9.42
N GLN A 279 10.24 -8.28 -9.97
CA GLN A 279 9.28 -7.71 -10.93
C GLN A 279 8.97 -8.64 -12.12
N ASN A 280 9.92 -9.50 -12.51
CA ASN A 280 9.74 -10.47 -13.59
C ASN A 280 8.79 -11.61 -13.19
N SER A 281 8.67 -11.91 -11.90
CA SER A 281 7.86 -12.99 -11.33
C SER A 281 6.43 -12.54 -10.98
N LYS A 282 6.16 -11.24 -10.93
CA LYS A 282 4.90 -10.65 -10.45
C LYS A 282 3.65 -11.28 -11.09
N ASN A 283 3.60 -11.32 -12.42
CA ASN A 283 2.41 -11.83 -13.12
C ASN A 283 2.20 -13.33 -12.88
N ARG A 284 3.30 -14.11 -12.83
CA ARG A 284 3.26 -15.53 -12.47
C ARG A 284 2.65 -15.71 -11.08
N LEU A 285 3.13 -14.97 -10.08
CA LEU A 285 2.65 -15.08 -8.71
C LEU A 285 1.17 -14.69 -8.59
N ILE A 286 0.74 -13.61 -9.25
CA ILE A 286 -0.67 -13.21 -9.30
C ILE A 286 -1.55 -14.32 -9.89
N ASN A 287 -1.10 -14.96 -10.97
CA ASN A 287 -1.84 -16.06 -11.59
C ASN A 287 -1.91 -17.28 -10.67
N ARG A 288 -0.80 -17.65 -10.03
CA ARG A 288 -0.76 -18.75 -9.06
C ARG A 288 -1.72 -18.54 -7.88
N ILE A 289 -1.81 -17.33 -7.35
CA ILE A 289 -2.77 -17.01 -6.29
C ILE A 289 -4.21 -17.21 -6.80
N ARG A 290 -4.52 -16.75 -8.02
CA ARG A 290 -5.85 -16.95 -8.63
C ARG A 290 -6.18 -18.42 -8.89
N GLU A 291 -5.21 -19.19 -9.36
CA GLU A 291 -5.34 -20.64 -9.55
C GLU A 291 -5.60 -21.31 -8.22
N ARG A 292 -4.87 -20.95 -7.15
CA ARG A 292 -5.10 -21.49 -5.80
C ARG A 292 -6.50 -21.22 -5.26
N PHE A 293 -7.12 -20.07 -5.59
CA PHE A 293 -8.53 -19.82 -5.27
C PHE A 293 -9.48 -20.79 -5.98
N ILE A 294 -9.21 -21.12 -7.25
CA ILE A 294 -10.02 -22.03 -8.06
C ILE A 294 -9.83 -23.48 -7.58
N GLU A 295 -8.58 -23.90 -7.36
CA GLU A 295 -8.21 -25.24 -6.86
C GLU A 295 -8.91 -25.58 -5.54
N ARG A 296 -9.04 -24.58 -4.64
CA ARG A 296 -9.66 -24.74 -3.32
C ARG A 296 -11.17 -24.47 -3.30
N ASP A 297 -11.74 -24.11 -4.45
CA ASP A 297 -13.10 -23.58 -4.58
C ASP A 297 -13.47 -22.60 -3.45
N THR A 298 -12.66 -21.55 -3.34
CA THR A 298 -12.78 -20.57 -2.26
C THR A 298 -12.94 -19.15 -2.80
N TYR A 299 -13.27 -18.21 -1.91
CA TYR A 299 -13.54 -16.81 -2.26
C TYR A 299 -13.36 -15.90 -1.04
N GLN A 300 -13.21 -14.60 -1.30
CA GLN A 300 -13.11 -13.58 -0.27
C GLN A 300 -14.31 -13.61 0.68
N GLY A 301 -14.04 -13.62 1.99
CA GLY A 301 -15.08 -13.66 3.01
C GLY A 301 -15.62 -15.04 3.35
N LYS A 302 -15.19 -16.13 2.70
CA LYS A 302 -15.62 -17.50 3.02
C LYS A 302 -15.38 -17.88 4.48
N ASN A 303 -14.30 -17.36 5.08
CA ASN A 303 -13.90 -17.61 6.48
C ASN A 303 -13.90 -16.33 7.33
N CYS A 304 -14.62 -15.28 6.90
CA CYS A 304 -14.69 -14.02 7.63
C CYS A 304 -15.51 -14.18 8.92
N LYS A 305 -14.90 -13.85 10.06
CA LYS A 305 -15.54 -13.91 11.39
C LYS A 305 -16.35 -12.66 11.75
N PHE A 306 -16.19 -11.58 11.00
CA PHE A 306 -16.75 -10.25 11.28
C PHE A 306 -17.61 -9.72 10.11
N CYS A 307 -18.21 -10.67 9.42
CA CYS A 307 -19.25 -10.52 8.43
C CYS A 307 -20.58 -10.90 9.10
#